data_AF-A0A953ZDV4-F1
#
_entry.id   AF-A0A953ZDV4-F1
#
_cell.length_a   1.000
_cell.length_b   1.000
_cell.length_c   1.000
_cell.angle_alpha   90.00
_cell.angle_beta   90.00
_cell.angle_gamma   90.00
#
_symmetry.space_group_name_H-M   'P 1'
#
loop_
_entity.id
_entity.type
_entity.pdbx_description
1 polymer ?
#
loop_
_entity_poly.entity_id
_entity_poly.type
_entity_poly.pdbx_seq_one_letter_code
_entity_poly.pdbx_strand_id
1 'polypeptide(L)'
;RIKIVERIVLDTCGHVPSIEESKKVIDLDLSTLGGSWESYQRNGDNIRQEYGSVSDEDWNAGRGAWLESMTNRERIFWTDWGAPLEKEARANLKRDFDLLHS
;
A
#
# COMPACT_ATOMS: atom_id res chain seq x y z
N ARG A 1 21.20 -16.76 4.15
CA ARG A 1 19.88 -17.24 3.68
C ARG A 1 18.76 -16.72 4.59
N ILE A 2 18.70 -17.06 5.89
CA ILE A 2 17.68 -16.51 6.81
C ILE A 2 17.71 -14.98 6.90
N LYS A 3 18.90 -14.36 7.01
CA LYS A 3 19.05 -12.90 7.08
C LYS A 3 18.44 -12.12 5.90
N ILE A 4 18.40 -12.72 4.70
CA ILE A 4 17.80 -12.08 3.52
C ILE A 4 16.28 -12.09 3.65
N VAL A 5 15.69 -13.24 4.02
CA VAL A 5 14.25 -13.36 4.22
C VAL A 5 13.78 -12.50 5.39
N GLU A 6 14.54 -12.47 6.49
CA GLU A 6 14.29 -11.56 7.61
C GLU A 6 14.29 -10.10 7.15
N ARG A 7 15.24 -9.70 6.31
CA ARG A 7 15.26 -8.34 5.75
C ARG A 7 14.04 -8.05 4.89
N ILE A 8 13.64 -8.98 4.03
CA ILE A 8 12.43 -8.84 3.19
C ILE A 8 11.20 -8.59 4.09
N VAL A 9 11.03 -9.37 5.16
CA VAL A 9 9.91 -9.21 6.10
C VAL A 9 9.96 -7.86 6.83
N LEU A 10 11.14 -7.37 7.19
CA LEU A 10 11.27 -6.05 7.81
C LEU A 10 10.95 -4.91 6.82
N ASP A 11 11.35 -5.06 5.57
CA ASP A 11 11.10 -4.06 4.53
C ASP A 11 9.60 -3.92 4.20
N THR A 12 8.76 -4.95 4.41
CA THR A 12 7.30 -4.85 4.20
C THR A 12 6.63 -3.93 5.22
N CYS A 13 7.18 -3.75 6.42
CA CYS A 13 6.62 -2.78 7.38
C CYS A 13 6.60 -1.35 6.82
N GLY A 14 7.65 -0.96 6.10
CA GLY A 14 7.76 0.35 5.47
C GLY A 14 7.34 0.35 4.00
N HIS A 15 7.18 -0.82 3.38
CA HIS A 15 7.04 -0.99 1.94
C HIS A 15 8.15 -0.27 1.15
N VAL A 16 9.38 -0.29 1.67
CA VAL A 16 10.55 0.32 1.02
C VAL A 16 11.65 -0.75 1.00
N PRO A 17 12.05 -1.25 -0.19
CA PRO A 17 13.09 -2.25 -0.29
C PRO A 17 14.44 -1.64 0.07
N SER A 18 15.16 -2.30 0.98
CA SER A 18 16.54 -1.96 1.32
C SER A 18 17.57 -2.88 0.65
N ILE A 19 17.09 -3.97 0.04
CA ILE A 19 17.87 -4.93 -0.76
C ILE A 19 17.12 -5.28 -2.05
N GLU A 20 17.84 -5.77 -3.05
CA GLU A 20 17.27 -6.10 -4.37
C GLU A 20 16.18 -7.18 -4.30
N GLU A 21 16.35 -8.17 -3.42
CA GLU A 21 15.39 -9.26 -3.24
C GLU A 21 14.04 -8.79 -2.68
N SER A 22 14.03 -7.68 -1.94
CA SER A 22 12.80 -7.10 -1.38
C SER A 22 11.92 -6.49 -2.46
N LYS A 23 12.48 -5.95 -3.55
CA LYS A 23 11.73 -5.18 -4.56
C LYS A 23 10.50 -5.92 -5.08
N LYS A 24 10.67 -7.20 -5.46
CA LYS A 24 9.57 -8.01 -5.99
C LYS A 24 8.50 -8.32 -4.94
N VAL A 25 8.90 -8.48 -3.68
CA VAL A 25 7.97 -8.77 -2.59
C VAL A 25 7.18 -7.53 -2.23
N ILE A 26 7.83 -6.36 -2.16
CA ILE A 26 7.15 -5.08 -1.95
C ILE A 26 6.18 -4.76 -3.09
N ASP A 27 6.60 -4.94 -4.35
CA ASP A 27 5.71 -4.72 -5.49
C ASP A 27 4.50 -5.65 -5.45
N LEU A 28 4.69 -6.92 -5.07
CA LEU A 28 3.60 -7.88 -4.95
C LEU A 28 2.62 -7.48 -3.83
N ASP A 29 3.16 -7.10 -2.67
CA ASP A 29 2.39 -6.67 -1.50
C ASP A 29 1.52 -5.45 -1.80
N LEU A 30 2.07 -4.50 -2.57
CA LEU A 30 1.38 -3.28 -2.99
C LEU A 30 0.55 -3.43 -4.29
N SER A 31 0.58 -4.58 -4.96
CA SER A 31 -0.01 -4.74 -6.29
C SER A 31 -1.52 -4.47 -6.36
N THR A 32 -2.24 -4.71 -5.25
CA THR A 32 -3.68 -4.44 -5.13
C THR A 32 -4.01 -2.96 -5.30
N LEU A 33 -3.05 -2.06 -5.04
CA LEU A 33 -3.24 -0.63 -5.26
C LEU A 33 -3.46 -0.31 -6.74
N GLY A 34 -2.78 -1.02 -7.65
CA GLY A 34 -2.89 -0.83 -9.10
C GLY A 34 -4.07 -1.54 -9.76
N GLY A 35 -4.97 -2.14 -8.98
CA GLY A 35 -6.17 -2.77 -9.49
C GLY A 35 -7.23 -1.78 -9.98
N SER A 36 -8.36 -2.31 -10.48
CA SER A 36 -9.54 -1.48 -10.73
C SER A 36 -10.01 -0.82 -9.43
N TRP A 37 -10.72 0.31 -9.53
CA TRP A 37 -11.24 1.02 -8.35
C TRP A 37 -12.11 0.10 -7.47
N GLU A 38 -12.94 -0.75 -8.06
CA GLU A 38 -13.78 -1.70 -7.34
C GLU A 38 -12.95 -2.75 -6.58
N SER A 39 -11.83 -3.18 -7.16
CA SER A 39 -10.91 -4.13 -6.53
C SER A 39 -10.13 -3.48 -5.38
N TYR A 40 -9.70 -2.22 -5.59
CA TYR A 40 -9.06 -1.40 -4.56
C TYR A 40 -9.99 -1.18 -3.37
N GLN A 41 -11.23 -0.75 -3.60
CA GLN A 41 -12.21 -0.51 -2.52
C GLN A 41 -12.49 -1.78 -1.74
N ARG A 42 -12.71 -2.91 -2.43
CA ARG A 42 -12.94 -4.19 -1.77
C ARG A 42 -11.77 -4.61 -0.88
N ASN A 43 -10.54 -4.36 -1.34
CA ASN A 43 -9.35 -4.59 -0.51
C ASN A 43 -9.37 -3.68 0.74
N GLY A 44 -9.67 -2.39 0.56
CA GLY A 44 -9.82 -1.45 1.68
C GLY A 44 -10.90 -1.86 2.69
N ASP A 45 -12.06 -2.31 2.21
CA ASP A 45 -13.16 -2.80 3.05
C ASP A 45 -12.76 -4.04 3.87
N ASN A 46 -12.04 -4.97 3.25
CA ASN A 46 -11.52 -6.15 3.96
C ASN A 46 -10.53 -5.72 5.06
N ILE A 47 -9.62 -4.79 4.78
CA ILE A 47 -8.70 -4.26 5.80
C ILE A 47 -9.52 -3.57 6.91
N ARG A 48 -10.54 -2.75 6.59
CA ARG A 48 -11.40 -2.13 7.62
C ARG A 48 -12.05 -3.18 8.53
N GLN A 49 -12.48 -4.30 7.98
CA GLN A 49 -13.08 -5.41 8.73
C GLN A 49 -12.07 -6.07 9.68
N GLU A 50 -10.83 -6.27 9.24
CA GLU A 50 -9.74 -6.81 10.09
C GLU A 50 -9.47 -5.88 11.29
N TYR A 51 -9.58 -4.57 11.10
CA TYR A 51 -9.46 -3.56 12.14
C TYR A 51 -10.80 -3.23 12.83
N GLY A 52 -11.80 -4.11 12.78
CA GLY A 52 -13.14 -3.87 13.32
C GLY A 52 -13.20 -3.56 14.83
N SER A 53 -12.12 -3.82 15.59
CA SER A 53 -11.99 -3.43 17.00
C SER A 53 -11.47 -2.00 17.20
N VAL A 54 -10.93 -1.36 16.15
CA VAL A 54 -10.48 0.03 16.17
C VAL A 54 -11.65 0.96 15.90
N SER A 55 -11.72 2.05 16.67
CA SER A 55 -12.76 3.08 16.51
C SER A 55 -12.71 3.70 15.12
N ASP A 56 -13.84 4.23 14.64
CA ASP A 56 -13.86 4.90 13.33
C ASP A 56 -12.95 6.14 13.31
N GLU A 57 -12.82 6.84 14.44
CA GLU A 57 -11.92 7.99 14.59
C GLU A 57 -10.45 7.59 14.42
N ASP A 58 -9.98 6.59 15.19
CA ASP A 58 -8.61 6.11 15.12
C ASP A 58 -8.30 5.45 13.77
N TRP A 59 -9.28 4.74 13.20
CA TRP A 59 -9.18 4.15 11.87
C TRP A 59 -8.99 5.24 10.81
N ASN A 60 -9.84 6.26 10.79
CA ASN A 60 -9.77 7.34 9.80
C ASN A 60 -8.46 8.12 9.94
N ALA A 61 -8.02 8.41 11.16
CA ALA A 61 -6.73 9.06 11.41
C ALA A 61 -5.55 8.22 10.87
N GLY A 62 -5.52 6.91 11.19
CA GLY A 62 -4.49 6.00 10.72
C GLY A 62 -4.51 5.80 9.20
N ARG A 63 -5.71 5.64 8.61
CA ARG A 63 -5.90 5.49 7.17
C ARG A 63 -5.46 6.74 6.43
N GLY A 64 -5.83 7.92 6.92
CA GLY A 64 -5.41 9.21 6.37
C GLY A 64 -3.90 9.37 6.35
N ALA A 65 -3.23 9.09 7.48
CA ALA A 65 -1.77 9.13 7.57
C ALA A 65 -1.10 8.14 6.61
N TRP A 66 -1.63 6.92 6.48
CA TRP A 66 -1.11 5.94 5.54
C TRP A 66 -1.26 6.39 4.08
N LEU A 67 -2.46 6.86 3.70
CA LEU A 67 -2.74 7.36 2.36
C LEU A 67 -1.87 8.55 1.97
N GLU A 68 -1.68 9.51 2.89
CA GLU A 68 -0.78 10.64 2.71
C GLU A 68 0.66 10.16 2.49
N SER A 69 1.14 9.24 3.34
CA SER A 69 2.50 8.70 3.24
C SER A 69 2.77 7.98 1.91
N MET A 70 1.76 7.28 1.37
CA MET A 70 1.87 6.56 0.09
C MET A 70 1.79 7.50 -1.11
N THR A 71 0.90 8.48 -1.06
CA THR A 71 0.70 9.47 -2.13
C THR A 71 1.94 10.35 -2.33
N ASN A 72 2.66 10.66 -1.26
CA ASN A 72 3.87 11.49 -1.28
C ASN A 72 5.14 10.76 -1.76
N ARG A 73 5.07 9.47 -2.09
CA ARG A 73 6.24 8.73 -2.58
C ARG A 73 6.59 9.09 -4.02
N GLU A 74 7.88 9.18 -4.31
CA GLU A 74 8.39 9.33 -5.69
C GLU A 74 8.01 8.12 -6.56
N ARG A 75 8.00 6.91 -5.99
CA ARG A 75 7.57 5.67 -6.64
C ARG A 75 6.88 4.72 -5.66
N ILE A 76 5.94 3.93 -6.15
CA ILE A 76 5.27 2.87 -5.38
C ILE A 76 5.88 1.52 -5.74
N PHE A 77 6.10 1.28 -7.03
CA PHE A 77 6.67 0.04 -7.55
C PHE A 77 8.15 0.19 -7.97
N TRP A 78 8.93 -0.87 -7.77
CA TRP A 78 10.39 -0.89 -7.91
C TRP A 78 10.88 -1.75 -9.08
N THR A 79 10.02 -2.54 -9.69
CA THR A 79 10.37 -3.49 -10.76
C THR A 79 9.62 -3.20 -12.06
N ASP A 80 10.14 -3.71 -13.18
CA ASP A 80 9.47 -3.62 -14.48
C ASP A 80 8.10 -4.32 -14.50
N TRP A 81 7.89 -5.30 -13.61
CA TRP A 81 6.59 -5.95 -13.46
C TRP A 81 5.57 -5.03 -12.78
N GLY A 82 5.97 -4.27 -11.76
CA GLY A 82 5.10 -3.35 -11.04
C GLY A 82 4.93 -1.99 -11.72
N ALA A 83 5.88 -1.56 -12.56
CA ALA A 83 5.83 -0.26 -13.23
C ALA A 83 4.51 0.05 -13.98
N PRO A 84 3.86 -0.92 -14.68
CA PRO A 84 2.55 -0.68 -15.31
C PRO A 84 1.41 -0.40 -14.33
N LEU A 85 1.55 -0.73 -13.04
CA LEU A 85 0.52 -0.55 -12.00
C LEU A 85 0.57 0.85 -11.35
N GLU A 86 1.65 1.60 -11.54
CA GLU A 86 1.95 2.85 -10.83
C GLU A 86 0.86 3.92 -11.07
N LYS A 87 0.38 4.05 -12.31
CA LYS A 87 -0.60 5.07 -12.67
C LYS A 87 -1.94 4.84 -11.97
N GLU A 88 -2.46 3.63 -12.08
CA GLU A 88 -3.71 3.21 -11.44
C GLU A 88 -3.61 3.27 -9.92
N ALA A 89 -2.48 2.85 -9.34
CA ALA A 89 -2.23 2.94 -7.90
C ALA A 89 -2.30 4.38 -7.39
N ARG A 90 -1.66 5.33 -8.08
CA ARG A 90 -1.71 6.75 -7.71
C ARG A 90 -3.11 7.33 -7.84
N ALA A 91 -3.85 6.95 -8.89
CA ALA A 91 -5.22 7.40 -9.08
C ALA A 91 -6.14 6.90 -7.95
N ASN A 92 -6.00 5.63 -7.56
CA ASN A 92 -6.79 5.03 -6.49
C ASN A 92 -6.45 5.64 -5.12
N LEU A 93 -5.16 5.76 -4.79
CA LEU A 93 -4.69 6.37 -3.53
C LEU A 93 -5.20 7.81 -3.40
N LYS A 94 -5.09 8.61 -4.47
CA LYS A 94 -5.58 9.99 -4.47
C LYS A 94 -7.10 10.03 -4.26
N ARG A 95 -7.85 9.21 -4.99
CA ARG A 95 -9.31 9.16 -4.87
C ARG A 95 -9.76 8.77 -3.47
N ASP A 96 -9.11 7.78 -2.87
CA ASP A 96 -9.39 7.33 -1.50
C ASP A 96 -9.06 8.43 -0.48
N PHE A 97 -7.91 9.09 -0.65
CA PHE A 97 -7.54 10.24 0.18
C PHE A 97 -8.56 11.38 0.12
N ASP A 98 -9.02 11.73 -1.09
CA ASP A 98 -10.04 12.79 -1.28
C ASP A 98 -11.39 12.39 -0.63
N LEU A 99 -11.80 11.11 -0.74
CA LEU A 99 -13.06 10.60 -0.16
C LEU A 99 -13.03 10.54 1.37
N LEU A 100 -11.86 10.29 1.97
CA LEU A 100 -11.72 10.26 3.43
C LEU A 100 -11.84 11.65 4.07
N HIS A 101 -11.53 12.71 3.31
CA HIS A 101 -11.52 14.10 3.77
C HIS A 101 -12.68 14.94 3.22
N SER A 102 -13.65 14.33 2.53
CA SER A 102 -14.88 14.97 2.05
C SER A 102 -15.96 14.98 3.12
#